data_AF-A0A9P6DYW4-F1
#
_entry.id   AF-A0A9P6DYW4-F1
#
_cell.length_a   1.000
_cell.length_b   1.000
_cell.length_c   1.000
_cell.angle_alpha   90.00
_cell.angle_beta   90.00
_cell.angle_gamma   90.00
#
_symmetry.space_group_name_H-M   'P 1'
#
loop_
_entity.id
_entity.type
_entity.pdbx_description
1 polymer ?
#
loop_
_entity_poly.entity_id
_entity_poly.type
_entity_poly.pdbx_seq_one_letter_code
_entity_poly.pdbx_strand_id
1 'polypeptide(L)'
;INLEVPRKILHGSPGVVTVVLYLLRPASLKIIILTLTGALMVVASADFIRLRNAPFERLYERVLRAFMRDSEKTRINGVVWYLIGVIFVLTLYPRDVAVVSILILSWADTAASVFGRLYGHRTMKLPKTLFGVFPLATRKSLAGSAAAFLTALVISATFWG
;
A
#
# COMPACT_ATOMS: atom_id res chain seq x y z
N ILE A 1 22.57 1.55 -5.42
CA ILE A 1 21.70 1.64 -4.21
C ILE A 1 20.38 1.00 -4.56
N ASN A 2 19.91 -0.01 -3.82
CA ASN A 2 18.64 -0.70 -4.07
C ASN A 2 17.47 0.30 -3.96
N LEU A 3 17.07 0.91 -5.09
CA LEU A 3 16.00 1.91 -5.19
C LEU A 3 14.64 1.41 -4.68
N GLU A 4 14.50 0.12 -4.37
CA GLU A 4 13.28 -0.43 -3.76
C GLU A 4 13.16 -0.22 -2.25
N VAL A 5 14.26 0.00 -1.51
CA VAL A 5 14.22 0.11 -0.04
C VAL A 5 13.39 1.32 0.41
N PRO A 6 13.56 2.53 -0.14
CA PRO A 6 12.75 3.70 0.23
C PRO A 6 11.26 3.48 -0.03
N ARG A 7 10.90 2.84 -1.14
CA ARG A 7 9.51 2.49 -1.46
C ARG A 7 8.91 1.51 -0.44
N LYS A 8 9.66 0.49 -0.02
CA LYS A 8 9.17 -0.48 0.99
C LYS A 8 8.97 0.19 2.34
N ILE A 9 9.86 1.11 2.73
CA ILE A 9 9.69 1.93 3.93
C ILE A 9 8.43 2.78 3.81
N LEU A 10 8.20 3.42 2.65
CA LEU A 10 6.99 4.22 2.40
C LEU A 10 5.70 3.39 2.46
N HIS A 11 5.71 2.12 2.04
CA HIS A 11 4.55 1.24 2.16
C HIS A 11 4.36 0.69 3.58
N GLY A 12 5.44 0.46 4.34
CA GLY A 12 5.39 -0.11 5.69
C GLY A 12 5.17 0.91 6.82
N SER A 13 5.60 2.16 6.63
CA SER A 13 5.50 3.22 7.64
C SER A 13 4.07 3.61 8.02
N PRO A 14 3.06 3.60 7.11
CA PRO A 14 1.71 3.94 7.50
C PRO A 14 1.13 2.98 8.53
N GLY A 15 1.48 1.68 8.49
CA GLY A 15 1.05 0.73 9.51
C GLY A 15 1.55 1.11 10.91
N VAL A 16 2.79 1.58 11.03
CA VAL A 16 3.34 2.08 12.31
C VAL A 16 2.57 3.31 12.79
N VAL A 17 2.33 4.28 11.89
CA VAL A 17 1.54 5.48 12.20
C VAL A 17 0.13 5.11 12.65
N THR A 18 -0.52 4.14 11.99
CA THR A 18 -1.84 3.64 12.38
C THR A 18 -1.85 3.04 13.77
N VAL A 19 -0.84 2.23 14.15
CA VAL A 19 -0.73 1.69 15.52
C VAL A 19 -0.59 2.81 16.53
N VAL A 20 0.30 3.77 16.29
CA VAL A 20 0.49 4.92 17.20
C VAL A 20 -0.82 5.69 17.37
N LEU A 21 -1.51 6.02 16.28
CA LEU A 21 -2.79 6.72 16.32
C LEU A 21 -3.89 5.91 17.01
N TYR A 22 -3.87 4.58 16.88
CA TYR A 22 -4.80 3.71 17.60
C TYR A 22 -4.57 3.76 19.11
N LEU A 23 -3.31 3.67 19.54
CA LEU A 23 -2.92 3.72 20.96
C LEU A 23 -3.21 5.08 21.60
N LEU A 24 -3.06 6.17 20.84
CA LEU A 24 -3.38 7.53 21.29
C LEU A 24 -4.90 7.76 21.48
N ARG A 25 -5.76 6.86 20.97
CA ARG A 25 -7.22 6.90 21.13
C ARG A 25 -7.83 8.30 20.90
N PRO A 26 -7.60 8.96 19.75
CA PRO A 26 -8.11 10.30 19.51
C PRO A 26 -9.64 10.32 19.65
N ALA A 27 -10.18 11.39 20.23
CA ALA A 27 -11.62 11.54 20.44
C ALA A 27 -12.42 11.50 19.12
N SER A 28 -11.80 11.90 18.01
CA SER A 28 -12.43 11.95 16.68
C SER A 28 -11.44 11.59 15.58
N LEU A 29 -11.91 10.90 14.54
CA LEU A 29 -11.13 10.61 13.33
C LEU A 29 -11.24 11.72 12.27
N LYS A 30 -12.11 12.72 12.46
CA LYS A 30 -12.41 13.75 11.45
C LYS A 30 -11.17 14.50 10.97
N ILE A 31 -10.29 14.92 11.90
CA ILE A 31 -9.07 15.65 11.56
C ILE A 31 -8.15 14.76 10.71
N ILE A 32 -7.98 13.49 11.09
CA ILE A 32 -7.15 12.53 10.34
C ILE A 32 -7.70 12.36 8.92
N ILE A 33 -9.02 12.15 8.77
CA ILE A 33 -9.66 12.00 7.46
C ILE A 33 -9.50 13.27 6.62
N LEU A 34 -9.65 14.46 7.22
CA LEU A 34 -9.49 15.74 6.51
C LEU A 34 -8.04 15.94 6.06
N THR A 35 -7.06 15.64 6.91
CA THR A 35 -5.63 15.71 6.56
C THR A 35 -5.30 14.73 5.42
N LEU A 36 -5.79 13.49 5.48
CA LEU A 36 -5.58 12.50 4.41
C LEU A 36 -6.27 12.91 3.10
N THR A 37 -7.47 13.48 3.17
CA THR A 37 -8.19 14.01 2.01
C THR A 37 -7.42 15.17 1.38
N GLY A 38 -6.91 16.11 2.19
CA GLY A 38 -6.05 17.19 1.71
C GLY A 38 -4.79 16.67 1.02
N ALA A 39 -4.13 15.68 1.62
CA ALA A 39 -2.98 15.00 1.02
C ALA A 39 -3.35 14.31 -0.31
N LEU A 40 -4.51 13.66 -0.40
CA LEU A 40 -5.02 13.06 -1.62
C LEU A 40 -5.20 14.10 -2.73
N MET A 41 -5.79 15.25 -2.42
CA MET A 41 -5.98 16.32 -3.41
C MET A 41 -4.65 16.84 -3.95
N VAL A 42 -3.66 17.04 -3.08
CA VAL A 42 -2.32 17.48 -3.49
C VAL A 42 -1.63 16.42 -4.35
N VAL A 43 -1.60 15.16 -3.89
CA VAL A 43 -0.90 14.07 -4.60
C VAL A 43 -1.57 13.77 -5.93
N ALA A 44 -2.91 13.68 -5.97
CA ALA A 44 -3.65 13.43 -7.20
C ALA A 44 -3.50 14.56 -8.21
N SER A 45 -3.49 15.83 -7.76
CA SER A 45 -3.26 16.98 -8.65
C SER A 45 -1.86 16.98 -9.23
N ALA A 46 -0.84 16.73 -8.39
CA ALA A 46 0.54 16.60 -8.85
C ALA A 46 0.69 15.45 -9.85
N ASP A 47 0.08 14.30 -9.58
CA ASP A 47 0.12 13.14 -10.46
C ASP A 47 -0.61 13.39 -11.80
N PHE A 48 -1.71 14.14 -11.78
CA PHE A 48 -2.43 14.56 -12.98
C PHE A 48 -1.60 15.51 -13.86
N ILE A 49 -0.95 16.51 -13.26
CA ILE A 49 -0.08 17.46 -13.97
C ILE A 49 1.12 16.72 -14.56
N ARG A 50 1.73 15.82 -13.79
CA ARG A 50 2.85 14.96 -14.21
C ARG A 50 2.54 14.19 -15.48
N LEU A 51 1.36 13.59 -15.59
CA LEU A 51 1.00 12.78 -16.76
C LEU A 51 0.71 13.61 -18.02
N ARG A 52 0.68 14.95 -17.93
CA ARG A 52 0.32 15.86 -19.04
C ARG A 52 1.39 16.91 -19.35
N ASN A 53 2.39 17.09 -18.50
CA ASN A 53 3.37 18.16 -18.61
C ASN A 53 4.80 17.58 -18.48
N ALA A 54 5.51 17.48 -19.61
CA ALA A 54 6.85 16.88 -19.66
C ALA A 54 7.91 17.62 -18.80
N PRO A 55 7.93 18.97 -18.71
CA PRO A 55 8.81 19.67 -17.76
C PRO A 55 8.56 19.27 -16.30
N PHE A 56 7.30 19.23 -15.88
CA PHE A 56 6.91 18.85 -14.53
C PHE A 56 7.18 17.37 -14.26
N GLU A 57 6.93 16.49 -15.22
CA GLU A 57 7.28 15.07 -15.15
C GLU A 57 8.76 14.87 -14.83
N ARG A 58 9.66 15.54 -15.55
CA ARG A 58 11.12 15.43 -15.32
C ARG A 58 11.52 15.90 -13.92
N LEU A 59 10.91 16.97 -13.42
CA LEU A 59 11.14 17.46 -12.06
C LEU A 59 10.61 16.44 -11.03
N TYR A 60 9.38 15.97 -11.23
CA TYR A 60 8.72 15.00 -10.36
C TYR A 60 9.54 13.71 -10.27
N GLU A 61 9.97 13.16 -11.41
CA GLU A 61 10.85 11.99 -11.44
C GLU A 61 12.19 12.28 -10.77
N ARG A 62 12.82 13.43 -11.01
CA ARG A 62 14.11 13.76 -10.38
C ARG A 62 14.02 13.72 -8.85
N VAL A 63 12.92 14.19 -8.28
CA VAL A 63 12.73 14.27 -6.82
C VAL A 63 12.21 12.94 -6.24
N LEU A 64 11.26 12.29 -6.92
CA LEU A 64 10.49 11.17 -6.37
C LEU A 64 10.83 9.79 -6.96
N ARG A 65 11.82 9.69 -7.87
CA ARG A 65 12.22 8.43 -8.52
C ARG A 65 12.57 7.31 -7.53
N ALA A 66 13.10 7.62 -6.35
CA ALA A 66 13.41 6.62 -5.33
C ALA A 66 12.16 5.96 -4.72
N PHE A 67 10.98 6.58 -4.85
CA PHE A 67 9.71 6.09 -4.31
C PHE A 67 8.82 5.45 -5.38
N MET A 68 9.02 5.79 -6.66
CA MET A 68 8.20 5.31 -7.78
C MET A 68 8.72 3.98 -8.37
N ARG A 69 7.80 3.19 -8.93
CA ARG A 69 8.13 2.07 -9.83
C ARG A 69 8.19 2.59 -11.26
N ASP A 70 8.98 1.92 -12.11
CA ASP A 70 9.05 2.27 -13.53
C ASP A 70 7.68 2.18 -14.23
N SER A 71 6.82 1.24 -13.81
CA SER A 71 5.45 1.12 -14.33
C SER A 71 4.52 2.28 -13.94
N GLU A 72 4.89 3.07 -12.93
CA GLU A 72 4.12 4.24 -12.47
C GLU A 72 4.51 5.52 -13.23
N LYS A 73 5.56 5.49 -14.07
CA LYS A 73 5.95 6.65 -14.88
C LYS A 73 4.85 7.07 -15.85
N THR A 74 4.13 6.11 -16.42
CA THR A 74 3.06 6.37 -17.40
C THR A 74 1.65 6.11 -16.85
N ARG A 75 1.52 5.85 -15.54
CA ARG A 75 0.25 5.49 -14.89
C ARG A 75 0.07 6.25 -13.59
N ILE A 76 -1.16 6.27 -13.08
CA ILE A 76 -1.46 6.88 -11.78
C ILE A 76 -0.59 6.26 -10.68
N ASN A 77 -0.01 7.10 -9.83
CA ASN A 77 0.85 6.67 -8.72
C ASN A 77 0.04 5.87 -7.69
N GLY A 78 0.60 4.76 -7.21
CA GLY A 78 -0.05 3.89 -6.22
C GLY A 78 -0.43 4.60 -4.92
N VAL A 79 0.24 5.70 -4.55
CA VAL A 79 -0.10 6.50 -3.36
C VAL A 79 -1.51 7.09 -3.45
N VAL A 80 -1.99 7.44 -4.67
CA VAL A 80 -3.36 7.93 -4.87
C VAL A 80 -4.37 6.85 -4.46
N TRP A 81 -4.19 5.63 -4.95
CA TRP A 81 -5.05 4.48 -4.62
C TRP A 81 -4.97 4.09 -3.14
N TYR A 82 -3.77 4.17 -2.56
CA TYR A 82 -3.57 3.95 -1.13
C TYR A 82 -4.39 4.94 -0.29
N LEU A 83 -4.27 6.25 -0.57
CA LEU A 83 -5.00 7.29 0.17
C LEU A 83 -6.52 7.13 0.04
N ILE A 84 -7.01 6.83 -1.17
CA ILE A 84 -8.44 6.54 -1.39
C ILE A 84 -8.90 5.38 -0.51
N GLY A 85 -8.16 4.26 -0.51
CA GLY A 85 -8.49 3.08 0.30
C GLY A 85 -8.50 3.37 1.80
N VAL A 86 -7.50 4.10 2.31
CA VAL A 86 -7.42 4.46 3.74
C VAL A 86 -8.56 5.39 4.14
N ILE A 87 -8.85 6.43 3.34
CA ILE A 87 -9.97 7.35 3.61
C ILE A 87 -11.30 6.58 3.60
N PHE A 88 -11.48 5.68 2.63
CA PHE A 88 -12.67 4.84 2.51
C PHE A 88 -12.89 4.02 3.79
N VAL A 89 -11.88 3.27 4.25
CA VAL A 89 -12.06 2.41 5.43
C VAL A 89 -12.25 3.20 6.73
N LEU A 90 -11.58 4.34 6.89
CA LEU A 90 -11.75 5.22 8.06
C LEU A 90 -13.13 5.89 8.09
N THR A 91 -13.77 6.05 6.93
CA THR A 91 -15.07 6.71 6.81
C THR A 91 -16.23 5.73 7.00
N LEU A 92 -16.10 4.51 6.48
CA LEU A 92 -17.22 3.58 6.38
C LEU A 92 -17.21 2.45 7.42
N TYR A 93 -16.05 2.08 7.96
CA TYR A 93 -15.96 0.97 8.91
C TYR A 93 -15.74 1.44 10.35
N PRO A 94 -16.11 0.62 11.34
CA PRO A 94 -15.72 0.85 12.73
C PRO A 94 -14.20 0.99 12.87
N ARG A 95 -13.77 1.82 13.83
CA ARG A 95 -12.35 2.16 14.07
C ARG A 95 -11.44 0.94 14.05
N ASP A 96 -11.84 -0.12 14.74
CA ASP A 96 -11.05 -1.35 14.87
C ASP A 96 -10.85 -2.06 13.52
N VAL A 97 -11.93 -2.19 12.74
CA VAL A 97 -11.89 -2.77 11.39
C VAL A 97 -11.05 -1.91 10.44
N ALA A 98 -11.15 -0.58 10.55
CA ALA A 98 -10.36 0.34 9.75
C ALA A 98 -8.86 0.20 10.06
N VAL A 99 -8.49 0.12 11.35
CA VAL A 99 -7.09 -0.08 11.78
C VAL A 99 -6.53 -1.38 11.23
N VAL A 100 -7.22 -2.51 11.43
CA VAL A 100 -6.77 -3.81 10.91
C VAL A 100 -6.66 -3.80 9.39
N SER A 101 -7.60 -3.16 8.68
CA SER A 101 -7.55 -3.04 7.21
C SER A 101 -6.30 -2.27 6.74
N ILE A 102 -5.95 -1.17 7.41
CA ILE A 102 -4.76 -0.38 7.07
C ILE A 102 -3.48 -1.15 7.41
N LEU A 103 -3.45 -1.87 8.53
CA LEU A 103 -2.32 -2.71 8.90
C LEU A 103 -2.07 -3.83 7.89
N ILE A 104 -3.12 -4.51 7.44
CA ILE A 104 -3.03 -5.53 6.39
C ILE A 104 -2.54 -4.90 5.09
N LEU A 105 -3.14 -3.78 4.66
CA LEU A 105 -2.72 -3.05 3.46
C LEU A 105 -1.25 -2.63 3.49
N SER A 106 -0.71 -2.28 4.66
CA SER A 106 0.66 -1.81 4.81
C SER A 106 1.66 -2.98 4.97
N TRP A 107 1.45 -3.82 5.98
CA TRP A 107 2.43 -4.83 6.40
C TRP A 107 2.31 -6.14 5.63
N ALA A 108 1.09 -6.59 5.31
CA ALA A 108 0.93 -7.81 4.51
C ALA A 108 1.46 -7.60 3.07
N ASP A 109 1.24 -6.42 2.48
CA ASP A 109 1.81 -6.06 1.18
C ASP A 109 3.34 -5.99 1.22
N THR A 110 3.90 -5.40 2.29
CA THR A 110 5.35 -5.34 2.48
C THR A 110 5.94 -6.75 2.63
N ALA A 111 5.31 -7.61 3.43
CA ALA A 111 5.71 -9.01 3.59
C ALA A 111 5.63 -9.77 2.27
N ALA A 112 4.51 -9.71 1.54
CA ALA A 112 4.36 -10.37 0.25
C ALA A 112 5.44 -9.93 -0.75
N SER A 113 5.78 -8.65 -0.76
CA SER A 113 6.79 -8.06 -1.64
C SER A 113 8.22 -8.48 -1.23
N VAL A 114 8.52 -8.61 0.05
CA VAL A 114 9.84 -9.04 0.56
C VAL A 114 10.03 -10.54 0.34
N PHE A 115 9.15 -11.38 0.89
CA PHE A 115 9.23 -12.83 0.78
C PHE A 115 9.01 -13.32 -0.65
N GLY A 116 8.15 -12.65 -1.41
CA GLY A 116 7.92 -12.95 -2.82
C GLY A 116 9.17 -12.76 -3.70
N ARG A 117 10.07 -11.83 -3.35
CA ARG A 117 11.37 -11.68 -4.04
C ARG A 117 12.44 -12.62 -3.51
N LEU A 118 12.53 -12.76 -2.19
CA LEU A 118 13.55 -13.60 -1.56
C LEU A 118 13.35 -15.08 -1.90
N TYR A 119 12.12 -15.57 -1.84
CA TYR A 119 11.81 -16.99 -1.95
C TYR A 119 10.92 -17.34 -3.14
N GLY A 120 10.36 -16.35 -3.85
CA GLY A 120 9.44 -16.60 -4.95
C GLY A 120 10.02 -17.45 -6.08
N HIS A 121 11.33 -17.36 -6.33
CA HIS A 121 12.04 -18.18 -7.31
C HIS A 121 12.11 -19.68 -6.93
N ARG A 122 11.95 -20.00 -5.64
CA ARG A 122 11.95 -21.38 -5.09
C ARG A 122 10.55 -21.96 -4.93
N THR A 123 9.51 -21.17 -5.21
CA THR A 123 8.11 -21.57 -5.00
C THR A 123 7.31 -21.49 -6.28
N MET A 124 6.21 -22.23 -6.35
CA MET A 124 5.32 -22.22 -7.51
C MET A 124 4.75 -20.82 -7.76
N LYS A 125 4.68 -20.44 -9.04
CA LYS A 125 3.95 -19.25 -9.48
C LYS A 125 2.46 -19.51 -9.31
N LEU A 126 1.71 -18.50 -8.88
CA LEU A 126 0.26 -18.65 -8.79
C LEU A 126 -0.36 -18.89 -10.17
N PRO A 127 -1.42 -19.69 -10.25
CA PRO A 127 -2.13 -19.93 -11.51
C PRO A 127 -2.66 -18.61 -12.08
N LYS A 128 -2.86 -18.55 -13.40
CA LYS A 128 -3.37 -17.34 -14.07
C LYS A 128 -4.82 -17.04 -13.72
N THR A 129 -5.57 -18.05 -13.30
CA THR A 129 -6.96 -17.95 -12.90
C THR A 129 -7.20 -18.72 -11.60
N LEU A 130 -7.97 -18.15 -10.69
CA LEU A 130 -8.52 -18.84 -9.53
C LEU A 130 -9.86 -19.45 -9.94
N PHE A 131 -10.05 -20.74 -9.66
CA PHE A 131 -11.25 -21.52 -10.04
C PHE A 131 -11.60 -21.46 -11.55
N GLY A 132 -10.65 -21.14 -12.42
CA GLY A 132 -10.88 -21.01 -13.86
C GLY A 132 -11.57 -19.71 -14.31
N VAL A 133 -12.06 -18.87 -13.39
CA VAL A 133 -12.89 -17.69 -13.73
C VAL A 133 -12.28 -16.36 -13.27
N PHE A 134 -11.58 -16.33 -12.14
CA PHE A 134 -11.07 -15.08 -11.58
C PHE A 134 -9.61 -14.85 -11.99
N PRO A 135 -9.29 -13.81 -12.77
CA PRO A 135 -7.92 -13.55 -13.20
C PRO A 135 -7.02 -13.24 -12.01
N LEU A 136 -5.90 -13.96 -11.92
CA LEU A 136 -4.83 -13.74 -10.96
C LEU A 136 -3.62 -13.10 -11.63
N ALA A 137 -2.86 -12.33 -10.85
CA ALA A 137 -1.67 -11.66 -11.37
C ALA A 137 -0.54 -12.67 -11.66
N THR A 138 -0.08 -12.69 -12.92
CA THR A 138 0.87 -13.64 -13.52
C THR A 138 2.28 -13.64 -12.92
N ARG A 139 2.61 -12.70 -12.04
CA ARG A 139 3.92 -12.60 -11.38
C ARG A 139 3.89 -12.85 -9.86
N LYS A 140 2.76 -13.28 -9.30
CA LYS A 140 2.66 -13.57 -7.87
C LYS A 140 3.20 -14.97 -7.57
N SER A 141 3.94 -15.10 -6.48
CA SER A 141 4.51 -16.36 -6.01
C SER A 141 3.76 -16.86 -4.78
N LEU A 142 3.76 -18.18 -4.59
CA LEU A 142 3.16 -18.80 -3.40
C LEU A 142 3.83 -18.27 -2.11
N ALA A 143 5.15 -18.08 -2.10
CA ALA A 143 5.87 -17.50 -0.96
C ALA A 143 5.34 -16.12 -0.56
N GLY A 144 5.13 -15.23 -1.54
CA GLY A 144 4.61 -13.89 -1.27
C GLY A 144 3.18 -13.92 -0.75
N SER A 145 2.32 -14.75 -1.37
CA SER A 145 0.93 -14.91 -0.93
C SER A 145 0.81 -15.52 0.46
N ALA A 146 1.61 -16.54 0.78
CA ALA A 146 1.66 -17.15 2.10
C ALA A 146 2.15 -16.14 3.15
N ALA A 147 3.19 -15.34 2.83
CA ALA A 147 3.67 -14.29 3.73
C ALA A 147 2.58 -13.25 4.02
N ALA A 148 1.88 -12.74 3.00
CA ALA A 148 0.75 -11.81 3.22
C ALA A 148 -0.33 -12.44 4.10
N PHE A 149 -0.73 -13.69 3.82
CA PHE A 149 -1.75 -14.38 4.59
C PHE A 149 -1.35 -14.55 6.06
N LEU A 150 -0.14 -15.03 6.32
CA LEU A 150 0.37 -15.19 7.69
C LEU A 150 0.48 -13.85 8.42
N THR A 151 0.95 -12.79 7.75
CA THR A 151 0.99 -11.45 8.34
C THR A 151 -0.41 -10.94 8.68
N ALA A 152 -1.38 -11.10 7.78
CA ALA A 152 -2.77 -10.73 8.04
C ALA A 152 -3.37 -11.54 9.20
N LEU A 153 -3.11 -12.85 9.24
CA LEU A 153 -3.56 -13.73 10.32
C LEU A 153 -2.98 -13.32 11.67
N VAL A 154 -1.68 -13.02 11.74
CA VAL A 154 -1.04 -12.53 12.97
C VAL A 154 -1.61 -11.17 13.39
N ILE A 155 -1.82 -10.23 12.46
CA ILE A 155 -2.44 -8.93 12.77
C ILE A 155 -3.84 -9.14 13.36
N SER A 156 -4.69 -9.93 12.71
CA SER A 156 -6.06 -10.16 13.17
C SER A 156 -6.10 -10.92 14.51
N ALA A 157 -5.29 -11.96 14.67
CA ALA A 157 -5.21 -12.73 15.90
C ALA A 157 -4.66 -11.89 17.07
N THR A 158 -3.70 -11.00 16.83
CA THR A 158 -3.17 -10.11 17.88
C THR A 158 -4.15 -8.99 18.23
N PHE A 159 -4.95 -8.53 17.28
CA PHE A 159 -5.89 -7.43 17.50
C PHE A 159 -7.15 -7.87 18.25
N TRP A 160 -7.66 -9.08 17.98
CA TRP A 160 -8.93 -9.58 18.54
C TRP A 160 -8.84 -10.83 19.40
N GLY A 161 -7.71 -11.55 19.40
CA GLY A 161 -7.47 -12.70 20.28
C GLY A 161 -7.00 -12.26 21.65
#